data_AF-A0A969ZGJ9-F1
#
_entry.id   AF-A0A969ZGJ9-F1
#
_cell.length_a   1.000
_cell.length_b   1.000
_cell.length_c   1.000
_cell.angle_alpha   90.00
_cell.angle_beta   90.00
_cell.angle_gamma   90.00
#
_symmetry.space_group_name_H-M   'P 1'
#
loop_
_entity.id
_entity.type
_entity.pdbx_description
1 polymer ?
#
loop_
_entity_poly.entity_id
_entity_poly.type
_entity_poly.pdbx_seq_one_letter_code
_entity_poly.pdbx_strand_id
1 'polypeptide(L)'
;MRKLLKRITTAVATAAIATAMCFSALAADTYHVAGAEGLTGVNWDPAENQMTANGDGTFTKVFENVAKGTYEFKIATNGAWDNGEYNLEGDASSGGSNATVTVDADGSTVTVTFDGEKASVDVKAGGAAPAPEGDEETPAPEG
;
A
#
# COMPACT_ATOMS: atom_id res chain seq x y z
N MET A 1 6.93 34.73 -61.79
CA MET A 1 5.59 34.43 -61.25
C MET A 1 5.12 33.06 -61.71
N ARG A 2 5.26 32.01 -60.88
CA ARG A 2 4.51 30.74 -61.04
C ARG A 2 4.25 30.12 -59.65
N LYS A 3 3.07 30.50 -59.12
CA LYS A 3 2.11 29.76 -58.27
C LYS A 3 2.55 29.21 -56.90
N LEU A 4 2.06 29.94 -55.89
CA LEU A 4 1.69 29.50 -54.54
C LEU A 4 0.80 28.25 -54.56
N LEU A 5 1.18 27.18 -53.85
CA LEU A 5 0.27 26.12 -53.39
C LEU A 5 0.53 25.83 -51.90
N LYS A 6 -0.51 25.37 -51.21
CA LYS A 6 -0.87 25.71 -49.82
C LYS A 6 -0.62 24.54 -48.86
N ARG A 7 -0.01 24.84 -47.71
CA ARG A 7 -0.09 24.22 -46.36
C ARG A 7 -0.31 22.69 -46.25
N ILE A 8 0.65 21.99 -45.65
CA ILE A 8 0.40 20.79 -44.85
C ILE A 8 1.16 20.94 -43.53
N THR A 9 0.43 21.34 -42.50
CA THR A 9 0.84 21.24 -41.09
C THR A 9 0.70 19.77 -40.70
N THR A 10 1.80 19.11 -40.34
CA THR A 10 1.74 17.79 -39.71
C THR A 10 2.61 17.83 -38.47
N ALA A 11 1.95 17.73 -37.32
CA ALA A 11 2.54 17.62 -36.01
C ALA A 11 3.47 16.39 -35.98
N VAL A 12 4.71 16.59 -35.55
CA VAL A 12 5.59 15.48 -35.17
C VAL A 12 5.09 15.01 -33.81
N ALA A 13 4.25 13.97 -33.84
CA ALA A 13 3.92 13.23 -32.64
C ALA A 13 5.19 12.53 -32.15
N THR A 14 5.64 12.88 -30.96
CA THR A 14 6.65 12.12 -30.20
C THR A 14 6.07 10.75 -29.91
N ALA A 15 6.42 9.77 -30.74
CA ALA A 15 6.12 8.37 -30.48
C ALA A 15 6.98 7.91 -29.28
N ALA A 16 6.34 7.75 -28.13
CA ALA A 16 6.89 6.96 -27.04
C ALA A 16 7.05 5.52 -27.56
N ILE A 17 8.30 5.08 -27.73
CA ILE A 17 8.62 3.69 -28.02
C ILE A 17 8.46 2.94 -26.69
N ALA A 18 7.22 2.61 -26.33
CA ALA A 18 6.96 1.54 -25.39
C ALA A 18 7.13 0.24 -26.16
N THR A 19 8.37 -0.25 -26.25
CA THR A 19 8.62 -1.62 -26.68
C THR A 19 7.94 -2.52 -25.67
N ALA A 20 6.75 -3.03 -26.01
CA ALA A 20 6.10 -4.11 -25.31
C ALA A 20 7.06 -5.31 -25.34
N MET A 21 7.86 -5.45 -24.28
CA MET A 21 8.61 -6.66 -24.05
C MET A 21 7.57 -7.73 -23.75
N CYS A 22 7.47 -8.69 -24.67
CA CYS A 22 6.66 -9.88 -24.50
C CYS A 22 7.18 -10.60 -23.24
N PHE A 23 6.57 -10.31 -22.09
CA PHE A 23 6.79 -11.07 -20.87
C PHE A 23 6.18 -12.43 -21.12
N SER A 24 7.04 -13.40 -21.43
CA SER A 24 6.75 -14.80 -21.17
C SER A 24 6.22 -14.88 -19.74
N ALA A 25 4.99 -15.35 -19.55
CA ALA A 25 4.36 -15.51 -18.25
C ALA A 25 5.06 -16.61 -17.45
N LEU A 26 6.26 -16.32 -16.93
CA LEU A 26 6.69 -16.87 -15.66
C LEU A 26 5.67 -16.40 -14.62
N ALA A 27 5.24 -17.28 -13.74
CA ALA A 27 4.42 -16.85 -12.61
C ALA A 27 5.21 -15.76 -11.88
N ALA A 28 4.73 -14.52 -11.94
CA ALA A 28 5.34 -13.42 -11.22
C ALA A 28 5.20 -13.69 -9.73
N ASP A 29 6.21 -13.32 -8.95
CA ASP A 29 6.14 -13.41 -7.50
C ASP A 29 4.95 -12.58 -6.99
N THR A 30 4.33 -13.09 -5.95
CA THR A 30 3.34 -12.37 -5.15
C THR A 30 3.97 -11.94 -3.85
N TYR A 31 3.51 -10.81 -3.32
CA TYR A 31 3.99 -10.28 -2.06
C TYR A 31 2.83 -10.10 -1.12
N HIS A 32 3.05 -10.34 0.17
CA HIS A 32 2.02 -10.40 1.20
C HIS A 32 2.49 -9.63 2.43
N VAL A 33 1.61 -8.85 3.05
CA VAL A 33 1.94 -8.14 4.29
C VAL A 33 1.50 -8.97 5.49
N ALA A 34 2.46 -9.50 6.22
CA ALA A 34 2.21 -10.30 7.43
C ALA A 34 2.72 -9.55 8.65
N GLY A 35 1.90 -9.41 9.69
CA GLY A 35 2.25 -8.61 10.84
C GLY A 35 1.28 -8.75 12.00
N ALA A 36 1.31 -7.79 12.92
CA ALA A 36 0.42 -7.76 14.07
C ALA A 36 -1.06 -7.73 13.61
N GLU A 37 -1.90 -8.46 14.35
CA GLU A 37 -3.34 -8.58 14.07
C GLU A 37 -4.04 -7.21 14.01
N GLY A 38 -3.64 -6.25 14.85
CA GLY A 38 -4.24 -4.92 14.87
C GLY A 38 -3.99 -4.07 13.62
N LEU A 39 -2.99 -4.42 12.80
CA LEU A 39 -2.76 -3.82 11.49
C LEU A 39 -3.37 -4.66 10.37
N THR A 40 -3.11 -5.97 10.41
CA THR A 40 -3.31 -6.86 9.27
C THR A 40 -4.57 -7.71 9.34
N GLY A 41 -5.28 -7.69 10.47
CA GLY A 41 -6.47 -8.51 10.74
C GLY A 41 -6.18 -9.97 11.08
N VAL A 42 -4.96 -10.46 10.85
CA VAL A 42 -4.52 -11.83 11.14
C VAL A 42 -3.07 -11.81 11.64
N ASN A 43 -2.77 -12.53 12.72
CA ASN A 43 -1.46 -12.45 13.34
C ASN A 43 -0.38 -13.26 12.57
N TRP A 44 0.55 -12.56 11.92
CA TRP A 44 1.76 -13.11 11.27
C TRP A 44 1.51 -14.23 10.25
N ASP A 45 0.44 -14.12 9.46
CA ASP A 45 0.12 -15.07 8.38
C ASP A 45 0.73 -14.61 7.04
N PRO A 46 1.73 -15.30 6.48
CA PRO A 46 2.37 -14.92 5.22
C PRO A 46 1.50 -15.15 3.99
N ALA A 47 0.45 -15.97 4.07
CA ALA A 47 -0.43 -16.27 2.95
C ALA A 47 -1.56 -15.25 2.77
N GLU A 48 -1.81 -14.45 3.80
CA GLU A 48 -2.86 -13.44 3.83
C GLU A 48 -2.35 -12.06 3.39
N ASN A 49 -3.29 -11.16 3.13
CA ASN A 49 -2.96 -9.76 2.82
C ASN A 49 -2.03 -9.58 1.59
N GLN A 50 -2.31 -10.34 0.54
CA GLN A 50 -1.64 -10.18 -0.75
C GLN A 50 -1.70 -8.72 -1.24
N MET A 51 -0.55 -8.21 -1.67
CA MET A 51 -0.38 -6.89 -2.25
C MET A 51 -0.86 -6.88 -3.71
N THR A 52 -1.32 -5.72 -4.17
CA THR A 52 -1.73 -5.46 -5.55
C THR A 52 -0.54 -4.97 -6.36
N ALA A 53 -0.25 -5.63 -7.48
CA ALA A 53 0.78 -5.16 -8.42
C ALA A 53 0.31 -3.92 -9.18
N ASN A 54 1.13 -2.87 -9.20
CA ASN A 54 0.77 -1.58 -9.82
C ASN A 54 1.17 -1.49 -11.30
N GLY A 55 1.91 -2.47 -11.83
CA GLY A 55 2.37 -2.53 -13.22
C GLY A 55 3.64 -1.73 -13.51
N ASP A 56 4.23 -1.08 -12.51
CA ASP A 56 5.49 -0.32 -12.57
C ASP A 56 6.64 -0.97 -11.78
N GLY A 57 6.42 -2.20 -11.28
CA GLY A 57 7.36 -2.91 -10.41
C GLY A 57 7.07 -2.74 -8.92
N THR A 58 6.12 -1.90 -8.54
CA THR A 58 5.71 -1.73 -7.14
C THR A 58 4.43 -2.51 -6.81
N PHE A 59 4.27 -2.81 -5.52
CA PHE A 59 3.15 -3.55 -4.96
C PHE A 59 2.58 -2.81 -3.77
N THR A 60 1.25 -2.76 -3.63
CA THR A 60 0.57 -2.02 -2.56
C THR A 60 -0.41 -2.86 -1.77
N LYS A 61 -0.48 -2.63 -0.45
CA LYS A 61 -1.56 -3.13 0.41
C LYS A 61 -2.09 -1.98 1.26
N VAL A 62 -3.40 -1.82 1.26
CA VAL A 62 -4.12 -0.81 2.03
C VAL A 62 -4.85 -1.48 3.17
N PHE A 63 -4.65 -0.97 4.38
CA PHE A 63 -5.40 -1.33 5.58
C PHE A 63 -6.20 -0.10 6.03
N GLU A 64 -7.52 -0.23 6.07
CA GLU A 64 -8.44 0.85 6.45
C GLU A 64 -8.90 0.66 7.90
N ASN A 65 -9.36 1.75 8.52
CA ASN A 65 -9.90 1.75 9.88
C ASN A 65 -8.93 1.22 10.94
N VAL A 66 -7.63 1.44 10.75
CA VAL A 66 -6.60 1.00 11.70
C VAL A 66 -6.68 1.86 12.95
N ALA A 67 -6.71 1.19 14.11
CA ALA A 67 -6.72 1.85 15.41
C ALA A 67 -5.37 2.53 15.69
N LYS A 68 -5.37 3.48 16.64
CA LYS A 68 -4.14 4.07 17.15
C LYS A 68 -3.28 2.99 17.79
N GLY A 69 -2.00 2.93 17.42
CA GLY A 69 -1.07 1.95 17.96
C GLY A 69 0.27 1.93 17.24
N THR A 70 1.17 1.10 17.74
CA THR A 70 2.41 0.75 17.07
C THR A 70 2.33 -0.71 16.67
N TYR A 71 2.55 -0.99 15.39
CA TYR A 71 2.40 -2.31 14.80
C TYR A 71 3.69 -2.75 14.12
N GLU A 72 3.94 -4.05 14.16
CA GLU A 72 5.03 -4.67 13.44
C GLU A 72 4.53 -5.46 12.23
N PHE A 73 5.34 -5.53 11.17
CA PHE A 73 5.05 -6.33 9.99
C PHE A 73 6.32 -6.71 9.22
N LYS A 74 6.16 -7.60 8.24
CA LYS A 74 7.11 -7.94 7.18
C LYS A 74 6.35 -8.16 5.87
N ILE A 75 7.09 -8.17 4.76
CA ILE A 75 6.62 -8.63 3.47
C ILE A 75 7.10 -10.07 3.27
N ALA A 76 6.20 -11.00 2.94
CA ALA A 76 6.52 -12.36 2.57
C ALA A 76 6.33 -12.57 1.06
N THR A 77 7.18 -13.38 0.45
CA THR A 77 7.07 -13.76 -0.97
C THR A 77 6.24 -15.03 -1.12
N ASN A 78 5.34 -15.08 -2.10
CA ASN A 78 4.60 -16.27 -2.50
C ASN A 78 3.89 -16.99 -1.35
N GLY A 79 3.33 -16.23 -0.41
CA GLY A 79 2.54 -16.77 0.67
C GLY A 79 3.32 -17.55 1.75
N ALA A 80 4.65 -17.49 1.76
CA ALA A 80 5.47 -18.27 2.69
C ALA A 80 6.76 -17.53 3.10
N TRP A 81 7.21 -17.77 4.33
CA TRP A 81 8.41 -17.14 4.88
C TRP A 81 9.71 -17.60 4.19
N ASP A 82 9.78 -18.86 3.75
CA ASP A 82 11.00 -19.43 3.15
C ASP A 82 11.27 -18.96 1.70
N ASN A 83 10.39 -18.15 1.12
CA ASN A 83 10.51 -17.67 -0.27
C ASN A 83 11.10 -16.25 -0.38
N GLY A 84 11.42 -15.61 0.75
CA GLY A 84 11.93 -14.26 0.82
C GLY A 84 11.12 -13.39 1.77
N GLU A 85 11.82 -12.60 2.57
CA GLU A 85 11.25 -11.70 3.57
C GLU A 85 11.83 -10.30 3.41
N TYR A 86 11.00 -9.27 3.54
CA TYR A 86 11.44 -7.88 3.46
C TYR A 86 10.85 -7.00 4.56
N ASN A 87 11.55 -5.92 4.88
CA ASN A 87 11.12 -4.88 5.83
C ASN A 87 11.41 -3.48 5.24
N LEU A 88 11.46 -2.43 6.08
CA LEU A 88 11.74 -1.05 5.64
C LEU A 88 13.20 -0.83 5.18
N GLU A 89 14.11 -1.70 5.57
CA GLU A 89 15.55 -1.63 5.29
C GLU A 89 15.96 -2.51 4.11
N GLY A 90 15.16 -3.52 3.76
CA GLY A 90 15.36 -4.38 2.60
C GLY A 90 15.11 -5.84 2.92
N ASP A 91 15.94 -6.73 2.35
CA ASP A 91 15.93 -8.16 2.66
C ASP A 91 16.10 -8.40 4.17
N ALA A 92 15.20 -9.20 4.72
CA ALA A 92 15.15 -9.61 6.11
C ALA A 92 15.15 -11.13 6.27
N SER A 93 15.44 -11.87 5.19
CA SER A 93 15.40 -13.34 5.09
C SER A 93 16.47 -14.02 5.96
N SER A 94 17.48 -13.26 6.40
CA SER A 94 18.59 -13.73 7.24
C SER A 94 18.41 -13.42 8.73
N GLY A 95 17.16 -13.37 9.20
CA GLY A 95 16.82 -13.02 10.58
C GLY A 95 16.78 -11.50 10.82
N GLY A 96 16.49 -10.73 9.76
CA GLY A 96 16.32 -9.28 9.86
C GLY A 96 15.12 -8.90 10.72
N SER A 97 15.17 -7.71 11.34
CA SER A 97 14.12 -7.20 12.21
C SER A 97 12.79 -6.98 11.49
N ASN A 98 11.72 -6.91 12.25
CA ASN A 98 10.40 -6.53 11.75
C ASN A 98 10.38 -5.04 11.38
N ALA A 99 9.59 -4.67 10.37
CA ALA A 99 9.22 -3.27 10.14
C ALA A 99 8.29 -2.78 11.26
N THR A 100 8.35 -1.49 11.59
CA THR A 100 7.45 -0.86 12.57
C THR A 100 6.72 0.31 11.93
N VAL A 101 5.42 0.41 12.17
CA VAL A 101 4.58 1.56 11.81
C VAL A 101 3.87 2.09 13.06
N THR A 102 3.85 3.40 13.22
CA THR A 102 3.05 4.08 14.25
C THR A 102 1.84 4.75 13.60
N VAL A 103 0.67 4.48 14.15
CA VAL A 103 -0.62 5.08 13.78
C VAL A 103 -1.06 5.97 14.92
N ASP A 104 -1.14 7.28 14.66
CA ASP A 104 -1.39 8.28 15.71
C ASP A 104 -2.88 8.53 16.02
N ALA A 105 -3.77 8.13 15.11
CA ALA A 105 -5.21 8.35 15.22
C ALA A 105 -6.00 7.09 14.83
N ASP A 106 -7.10 6.83 15.55
CA ASP A 106 -8.04 5.78 15.18
C ASP A 106 -8.68 6.05 13.81
N GLY A 107 -9.08 4.97 13.13
CA GLY A 107 -9.71 5.08 11.83
C GLY A 107 -8.74 5.42 10.70
N SER A 108 -7.42 5.34 10.93
CA SER A 108 -6.41 5.68 9.93
C SER A 108 -6.35 4.67 8.80
N THR A 109 -5.87 5.14 7.65
CA THR A 109 -5.54 4.29 6.50
C THR A 109 -4.03 4.12 6.45
N VAL A 110 -3.56 2.88 6.48
CA VAL A 110 -2.15 2.52 6.35
C VAL A 110 -1.94 1.90 4.97
N THR A 111 -1.06 2.51 4.16
CA THR A 111 -0.67 1.97 2.85
C THR A 111 0.76 1.48 2.92
N VAL A 112 0.95 0.18 2.78
CA VAL A 112 2.28 -0.44 2.65
C VAL A 112 2.60 -0.57 1.17
N THR A 113 3.75 -0.04 0.75
CA THR A 113 4.25 -0.17 -0.62
C THR A 113 5.57 -0.93 -0.60
N PHE A 114 5.73 -1.88 -1.52
CA PHE A 114 6.97 -2.63 -1.72
C PHE A 114 7.48 -2.36 -3.14
N ASP A 115 8.77 -2.00 -3.27
CA ASP A 115 9.39 -1.63 -4.54
C ASP A 115 10.21 -2.76 -5.19
N GLY A 116 10.18 -3.97 -4.61
CA GLY A 116 11.01 -5.10 -5.02
C GLY A 116 12.29 -5.26 -4.18
N GLU A 117 12.69 -4.23 -3.44
CA GLU A 117 13.88 -4.25 -2.57
C GLU A 117 13.51 -4.04 -1.10
N LYS A 118 12.63 -3.07 -0.81
CA LYS A 118 12.22 -2.68 0.55
C LYS A 118 10.80 -2.15 0.61
N ALA A 119 10.24 -2.15 1.81
CA ALA A 119 8.93 -1.59 2.09
C ALA A 119 9.00 -0.08 2.43
N SER A 120 7.91 0.61 2.20
CA SER A 120 7.62 1.96 2.69
C SER A 120 6.17 2.02 3.16
N VAL A 121 5.86 2.97 4.06
CA VAL A 121 4.54 3.10 4.67
C VAL A 121 4.07 4.54 4.62
N ASP A 122 2.85 4.75 4.13
CA ASP A 122 2.10 5.99 4.26
C ASP A 122 0.96 5.78 5.26
N VAL A 123 0.81 6.70 6.21
CA VAL A 123 -0.27 6.70 7.19
C VAL A 123 -1.09 7.95 7.01
N LYS A 124 -2.31 7.78 6.51
CA LYS A 124 -3.30 8.85 6.41
C LYS A 124 -4.21 8.80 7.63
N ALA A 125 -4.19 9.85 8.43
CA ALA A 125 -5.03 9.97 9.61
C ALA A 125 -6.51 9.75 9.27
N GLY A 126 -7.18 8.95 10.08
CA GLY A 126 -8.62 8.80 10.04
C GLY A 126 -9.30 10.13 10.31
N GLY A 127 -10.33 10.45 9.53
CA GLY A 127 -11.24 11.52 9.94
C GLY A 127 -11.92 11.08 11.23
N ALA A 128 -11.81 11.86 12.29
CA ALA A 128 -12.53 11.57 13.53
C ALA A 128 -14.02 11.41 13.20
N ALA A 129 -14.57 10.21 13.42
CA ALA A 129 -16.00 10.11 13.63
C ALA A 129 -16.31 11.02 14.83
N PRO A 130 -17.22 12.00 14.71
CA PRO A 130 -17.57 12.82 15.85
C PRO A 130 -17.97 11.87 16.98
N ALA A 131 -17.37 12.06 18.16
CA ALA A 131 -17.83 11.40 19.36
C ALA A 131 -19.36 11.57 19.43
N PRO A 132 -20.14 10.55 19.82
CA PRO A 132 -21.56 10.76 20.08
C PRO A 132 -21.66 11.92 21.06
N GLU A 133 -22.19 13.06 20.59
CA GLU A 133 -22.44 14.23 21.42
C GLU A 133 -23.32 13.74 22.57
N GLY A 134 -22.88 14.02 23.80
CA GLY A 134 -23.51 13.49 24.99
C GLY A 134 -24.99 13.85 25.04
N ASP A 135 -25.83 12.85 25.25
CA ASP A 135 -27.15 13.06 25.81
C ASP A 135 -26.96 13.56 27.25
N GLU A 136 -26.81 14.88 27.43
CA GLU A 136 -27.09 15.51 28.72
C GLU A 136 -28.59 15.41 28.99
N GLU A 137 -29.04 14.26 29.50
CA GLU A 137 -30.36 14.18 30.11
C GLU A 137 -30.30 14.91 31.45
N THR A 138 -30.87 16.11 31.44
CA THR A 138 -31.04 17.02 32.58
C THR A 138 -31.68 16.29 33.77
N PRO A 139 -31.19 16.41 35.02
CA PRO A 139 -31.87 15.78 36.16
C PRO A 139 -33.27 16.38 36.34
N ALA A 140 -34.28 15.51 36.46
CA ALA A 140 -35.67 15.86 36.68
C ALA A 140 -35.86 16.75 37.92
N PRO A 141 -36.76 17.76 37.90
CA PRO A 141 -37.08 18.52 39.10
C PRO A 141 -37.88 17.64 40.07
N GLU A 142 -37.38 17.48 41.30
CA GLU A 142 -38.16 16.90 42.40
C GLU A 142 -39.38 17.78 42.71
N GLY A 143 -40.55 17.16 42.74
CA GLY A 143 -41.82 17.74 43.15
C GLY A 143 -42.63 16.73 43.94
#